data_AF-A0A7C6VMR8-F1
#
_entry.id   AF-A0A7C6VMR8-F1
#
_cell.length_a   1.000
_cell.length_b   1.000
_cell.length_c   1.000
_cell.angle_alpha   90.00
_cell.angle_beta   90.00
_cell.angle_gamma   90.00
#
_symmetry.space_group_name_H-M   'P 1'
#
loop_
_entity.id
_entity.type
_entity.pdbx_description
1 polymer ?
#
loop_
_entity_poly.entity_id
_entity_poly.type
_entity_poly.pdbx_seq_one_letter_code
_entity_poly.pdbx_strand_id
1 'polypeptide(L)'
;HRDDMLETLFLNMFFGGKIKAMPPKLVSDDGNHVVIRPLAYCTEADIARFARTMDFPIIPCNLCGSQENAQRKQIKAMLQGWARDYPGRIESLATSLKNVVPSHLADARLFDFAGLTQQTVVEEGDTAFDPIELPAAPSAQTVRLLRPGAHPD
;
A
#
# COMPACT_ATOMS: atom_id res chain seq x y z
N HIS A 1 -7.44 -9.26 0.33
CA HIS A 1 -6.92 -8.40 1.42
C HIS A 1 -5.84 -7.47 0.87
N ARG A 2 -5.22 -6.60 1.69
CA ARG A 2 -4.20 -5.65 1.24
C ARG A 2 -3.01 -6.34 0.60
N ASP A 3 -2.57 -7.43 1.23
CA ASP A 3 -1.43 -8.22 0.79
C ASP A 3 -1.69 -8.84 -0.61
N ASP A 4 -2.91 -9.34 -0.90
CA ASP A 4 -3.27 -9.84 -2.24
C ASP A 4 -3.18 -8.77 -3.33
N MET A 5 -3.53 -7.52 -3.00
CA MET A 5 -3.46 -6.42 -3.95
C MET A 5 -2.01 -6.15 -4.35
N LEU A 6 -1.09 -6.19 -3.38
CA LEU A 6 0.34 -6.07 -3.62
C LEU A 6 0.89 -7.28 -4.37
N GLU A 7 0.55 -8.50 -3.96
CA GLU A 7 0.95 -9.71 -4.70
C GLU A 7 0.52 -9.64 -6.16
N THR A 8 -0.73 -9.23 -6.41
CA THR A 8 -1.28 -9.09 -7.77
C THR A 8 -0.55 -7.99 -8.55
N LEU A 9 -0.23 -6.86 -7.90
CA LEU A 9 0.57 -5.80 -8.52
C LEU A 9 1.91 -6.34 -9.01
N PHE A 10 2.69 -6.98 -8.13
CA PHE A 10 4.02 -7.48 -8.49
C PHE A 10 3.98 -8.62 -9.50
N LEU A 11 2.97 -9.51 -9.43
CA LEU A 11 2.75 -10.51 -10.47
C LEU A 11 2.53 -9.87 -11.84
N ASN A 12 1.69 -8.83 -11.93
CA ASN A 12 1.46 -8.12 -13.18
C ASN A 12 2.69 -7.33 -13.65
N MET A 13 3.47 -6.75 -12.74
CA MET A 13 4.69 -6.03 -13.11
C MET A 13 5.77 -6.98 -13.65
N PHE A 14 6.00 -8.12 -13.00
CA PHE A 14 7.08 -9.04 -13.37
C PHE A 14 6.73 -9.96 -14.54
N PHE A 15 5.47 -10.40 -14.64
CA PHE A 15 5.07 -11.39 -15.65
C PHE A 15 4.06 -10.86 -16.67
N GLY A 16 3.32 -9.79 -16.33
CA GLY A 16 2.26 -9.24 -17.18
C GLY A 16 2.60 -7.93 -17.89
N GLY A 17 3.74 -7.31 -17.57
CA GLY A 17 4.16 -6.01 -18.11
C GLY A 17 3.21 -4.86 -17.81
N LYS A 18 2.44 -4.92 -16.72
CA LYS A 18 1.40 -3.92 -16.39
C LYS A 18 1.46 -3.50 -14.93
N ILE A 19 1.23 -2.22 -14.66
CA ILE A 19 0.94 -1.70 -13.31
C ILE A 19 -0.54 -1.93 -13.05
N LYS A 20 -0.89 -3.13 -12.57
CA LYS A 20 -2.27 -3.53 -12.30
C LYS A 20 -2.36 -4.34 -11.01
N ALA A 21 -3.09 -3.80 -10.03
CA ALA A 21 -3.45 -4.51 -8.81
C ALA A 21 -4.86 -5.12 -8.90
N MET A 22 -5.35 -5.67 -7.79
CA MET A 22 -6.72 -6.14 -7.64
C MET A 22 -7.60 -5.01 -7.10
N PRO A 23 -8.61 -4.51 -7.85
CA PRO A 23 -9.40 -3.37 -7.39
C PRO A 23 -10.32 -3.75 -6.21
N PRO A 24 -10.63 -2.82 -5.29
CA PRO A 24 -11.56 -3.07 -4.18
C PRO A 24 -13.01 -3.29 -4.64
N LYS A 25 -13.34 -2.83 -5.85
CA LYS A 25 -14.65 -2.98 -6.49
C LYS A 25 -14.46 -3.14 -8.01
N LEU A 26 -15.16 -4.09 -8.62
CA LEU A 26 -15.24 -4.21 -10.09
C LEU A 26 -16.62 -4.68 -10.53
N VAL A 27 -16.93 -4.43 -11.80
CA VAL A 27 -18.07 -5.04 -12.49
C VAL A 27 -17.61 -6.38 -13.07
N SER A 28 -18.40 -7.44 -12.92
CA SER A 28 -18.12 -8.76 -13.52
C SER A 28 -18.05 -8.68 -15.04
N ASP A 29 -17.34 -9.63 -15.65
CA ASP A 29 -17.12 -9.62 -17.10
C ASP A 29 -18.42 -9.72 -17.91
N ASP A 30 -19.47 -10.33 -17.34
CA ASP A 30 -20.82 -10.42 -17.92
C ASP A 30 -21.71 -9.19 -17.63
N GLY A 31 -21.21 -8.20 -16.89
CA GLY A 31 -21.92 -6.95 -16.58
C GLY A 31 -23.03 -7.07 -15.53
N ASN A 32 -23.35 -8.29 -15.07
CA ASN A 32 -24.53 -8.55 -14.25
C ASN A 32 -24.29 -8.32 -12.75
N HIS A 33 -23.03 -8.30 -12.31
CA HIS A 33 -22.67 -8.25 -10.91
C HIS A 33 -21.62 -7.20 -10.62
N VAL A 34 -21.68 -6.66 -9.41
CA VAL A 34 -20.64 -5.81 -8.85
C VAL A 34 -19.97 -6.57 -7.72
N VAL A 35 -18.71 -6.92 -7.90
CA VAL A 35 -17.89 -7.59 -6.88
C VAL A 35 -17.28 -6.53 -5.98
N ILE A 36 -17.50 -6.66 -4.68
CA ILE A 36 -16.85 -5.83 -3.65
C ILE A 36 -15.86 -6.67 -2.83
N ARG A 37 -14.78 -6.04 -2.39
CA ARG A 37 -13.77 -6.63 -1.50
C ARG A 37 -13.69 -5.83 -0.21
N PRO A 38 -14.56 -6.10 0.78
CA PRO A 38 -14.64 -5.31 2.02
C PRO A 38 -13.31 -5.27 2.79
N LEU A 39 -12.53 -6.35 2.70
CA LEU A 39 -11.26 -6.51 3.40
C LEU A 39 -10.04 -6.07 2.56
N ALA A 40 -10.24 -5.33 1.46
CA ALA A 40 -9.17 -4.92 0.56
C ALA A 40 -8.04 -4.14 1.26
N TYR A 41 -8.34 -3.42 2.35
CA TYR A 41 -7.36 -2.62 3.08
C TYR A 41 -6.85 -3.28 4.37
N CYS A 42 -7.39 -4.44 4.73
CA CYS A 42 -6.98 -5.18 5.93
C CYS A 42 -5.74 -6.02 5.63
N THR A 43 -4.85 -6.16 6.62
CA THR A 43 -3.68 -7.05 6.52
C THR A 43 -4.11 -8.51 6.68
N GLU A 44 -3.39 -9.44 6.05
CA GLU A 44 -3.61 -10.87 6.25
C GLU A 44 -3.45 -11.25 7.73
N ALA A 45 -2.48 -10.66 8.44
CA ALA A 45 -2.23 -10.91 9.85
C ALA A 45 -3.41 -10.51 10.73
N ASP A 46 -4.03 -9.35 10.49
CA ASP A 46 -5.18 -8.88 11.25
C ASP A 46 -6.42 -9.75 10.99
N ILE A 47 -6.66 -10.12 9.72
CA ILE A 47 -7.76 -11.03 9.36
C ILE A 47 -7.57 -12.39 10.04
N ALA A 48 -6.36 -12.95 10.02
CA ALA A 48 -6.07 -14.23 10.64
C ALA A 48 -6.20 -14.16 12.17
N ARG A 49 -5.78 -13.05 12.80
CA ARG A 49 -5.98 -12.82 14.24
C ARG A 49 -7.46 -12.74 14.59
N PHE A 50 -8.24 -12.00 13.80
CA PHE A 50 -9.69 -11.88 13.98
C PHE A 50 -10.38 -13.24 13.84
N ALA A 51 -10.08 -14.00 12.79
CA ALA A 51 -10.65 -15.33 12.56
C ALA A 51 -10.39 -16.29 13.71
N ARG A 52 -9.15 -16.33 14.23
CA ARG A 52 -8.81 -17.15 15.42
C ARG A 52 -9.55 -16.72 16.68
N THR A 53 -9.72 -15.41 16.88
CA THR A 53 -10.41 -14.86 18.06
C THR A 53 -11.91 -15.19 18.03
N MET A 54 -12.49 -15.20 16.82
CA MET A 54 -13.90 -15.51 16.59
C MET A 54 -14.17 -17.02 16.40
N ASP A 55 -13.15 -17.86 16.53
CA ASP A 55 -13.21 -19.31 16.30
C ASP A 55 -13.78 -19.69 14.92
N PHE A 56 -13.45 -18.92 13.89
CA PHE A 56 -13.84 -19.23 12.52
C PHE A 56 -12.96 -20.35 11.92
N PRO A 57 -13.56 -21.31 11.18
CA PRO A 57 -12.79 -22.36 10.54
C PRO A 57 -11.90 -21.76 9.44
N ILE A 58 -10.59 -22.04 9.52
CA ILE A 58 -9.62 -21.63 8.50
C ILE A 58 -9.38 -22.81 7.56
N ILE A 59 -9.75 -22.65 6.29
CA ILE A 59 -9.51 -23.67 5.26
C ILE A 59 -8.11 -23.43 4.68
N PRO A 60 -7.20 -24.43 4.70
CA PRO A 60 -5.87 -24.27 4.14
C PRO A 60 -5.91 -24.08 2.63
N CYS A 61 -5.13 -23.12 2.12
CA CYS A 61 -4.94 -22.92 0.69
C CYS A 61 -3.89 -23.89 0.15
N ASN A 62 -4.22 -25.17 0.11
CA ASN A 62 -3.44 -26.25 -0.48
C ASN A 62 -4.16 -26.94 -1.66
N LEU A 63 -5.33 -26.42 -2.04
CA LEU A 63 -6.26 -27.04 -2.99
C LEU A 63 -5.94 -26.77 -4.46
N CYS A 64 -4.92 -25.97 -4.78
CA CYS A 64 -4.54 -25.67 -6.16
C CYS A 64 -3.08 -26.10 -6.41
N GLY A 65 -2.87 -26.96 -7.41
CA GLY A 65 -1.57 -27.54 -7.77
C GLY A 65 -0.90 -26.89 -8.99
N SER A 66 -1.30 -25.67 -9.38
CA SER A 66 -0.84 -25.02 -10.61
C SER A 66 0.48 -24.25 -10.46
N GLN A 67 1.18 -24.04 -11.59
CA GLN A 67 2.34 -23.15 -11.73
C GLN A 67 2.07 -21.73 -11.20
N GLU A 68 0.83 -21.23 -11.33
CA GLU A 68 0.44 -19.92 -10.79
C GLU A 68 0.65 -19.82 -9.28
N ASN A 69 0.50 -20.93 -8.55
CA ASN A 69 0.77 -20.95 -7.11
C ASN A 69 2.25 -20.86 -6.79
N ALA A 70 3.13 -21.33 -7.68
CA ALA A 70 4.58 -21.19 -7.48
C ALA A 70 5.01 -19.72 -7.59
N GLN A 71 4.53 -19.01 -8.62
CA GLN A 71 4.79 -17.58 -8.80
C GLN A 71 4.23 -16.76 -7.63
N ARG A 72 2.98 -17.02 -7.23
CA ARG A 72 2.37 -16.33 -6.08
C ARG A 72 3.16 -16.55 -4.79
N LYS A 73 3.60 -17.79 -4.52
CA LYS A 73 4.44 -18.12 -3.36
C LYS A 73 5.77 -17.34 -3.38
N GLN A 74 6.40 -17.21 -4.54
CA GLN A 74 7.65 -16.46 -4.67
C GLN A 74 7.45 -14.97 -4.34
N ILE A 75 6.40 -14.34 -4.88
CA ILE A 75 6.09 -12.93 -4.59
C ILE A 75 5.75 -12.72 -3.11
N LYS A 76 4.96 -13.63 -2.52
CA LYS A 76 4.64 -13.60 -1.10
C LYS A 76 5.91 -13.66 -0.23
N ALA A 77 6.84 -14.55 -0.56
CA ALA A 77 8.12 -14.66 0.15
C ALA A 77 8.97 -13.39 0.01
N MET A 78 9.01 -12.78 -1.18
CA MET A 78 9.70 -11.51 -1.42
C MET A 78 9.14 -10.37 -0.55
N LEU A 79 7.82 -10.19 -0.55
CA LEU A 79 7.16 -9.16 0.26
C LEU A 79 7.39 -9.37 1.75
N GLN A 80 7.31 -10.61 2.23
CA GLN A 80 7.62 -10.95 3.62
C GLN A 80 9.10 -10.69 3.97
N GLY A 81 10.02 -10.94 3.04
CA GLY A 81 11.43 -10.57 3.18
C GLY A 81 11.58 -9.07 3.41
N TRP A 82 11.01 -8.25 2.53
CA TRP A 82 11.06 -6.80 2.66
C TRP A 82 10.40 -6.26 3.91
N ALA A 83 9.29 -6.86 4.36
CA ALA A 83 8.64 -6.47 5.61
C ALA A 83 9.55 -6.68 6.83
N ARG A 84 10.38 -7.74 6.81
CA ARG A 84 11.36 -8.02 7.88
C ARG A 84 12.56 -7.10 7.82
N ASP A 85 13.12 -6.93 6.61
CA ASP A 85 14.35 -6.17 6.43
C ASP A 85 14.11 -4.66 6.57
N TYR A 86 12.90 -4.20 6.23
CA TYR A 86 12.54 -2.79 6.18
C TYR A 86 11.12 -2.55 6.73
N PRO A 87 10.96 -2.38 8.05
CA PRO A 87 9.67 -2.07 8.66
C PRO A 87 9.00 -0.85 8.02
N GLY A 88 7.71 -0.94 7.73
CA GLY A 88 6.92 0.12 7.08
C GLY A 88 6.93 0.08 5.54
N ARG A 89 7.80 -0.73 4.91
CA ARG A 89 7.90 -0.78 3.44
C ARG A 89 6.62 -1.29 2.77
N ILE A 90 5.95 -2.26 3.38
CA ILE A 90 4.69 -2.81 2.85
C ILE A 90 3.58 -1.76 2.92
N GLU A 91 3.54 -0.96 3.99
CA GLU A 91 2.60 0.15 4.16
C GLU A 91 2.84 1.24 3.12
N SER A 92 4.10 1.59 2.85
CA SER A 92 4.47 2.53 1.77
C SER A 92 4.03 2.02 0.40
N LEU A 93 4.28 0.74 0.09
CA LEU A 93 3.82 0.11 -1.17
C LEU A 93 2.29 0.08 -1.28
N ALA A 94 1.58 -0.23 -0.19
CA ALA A 94 0.12 -0.20 -0.19
C ALA A 94 -0.43 1.22 -0.36
N THR A 95 0.29 2.22 0.15
CA THR A 95 -0.06 3.63 0.00
C THR A 95 0.14 4.10 -1.43
N SER A 96 1.21 3.67 -2.11
CA SER A 96 1.48 4.03 -3.51
C SER A 96 0.40 3.57 -4.48
N LEU A 97 -0.34 2.50 -4.17
CA LEU A 97 -1.50 2.07 -4.97
C LEU A 97 -2.59 3.14 -5.11
N LYS A 98 -2.65 4.12 -4.21
CA LYS A 98 -3.62 5.24 -4.24
C LYS A 98 -2.99 6.56 -4.70
N ASN A 99 -1.67 6.62 -4.76
CA ASN A 99 -0.89 7.83 -5.06
C ASN A 99 -0.13 7.59 -6.36
N VAL A 100 -0.84 7.69 -7.48
CA VAL A 100 -0.28 7.49 -8.82
C VAL A 100 -0.01 8.85 -9.45
N VAL A 101 1.19 9.03 -10.01
CA VAL A 101 1.61 10.27 -10.65
C VAL A 101 1.72 10.03 -12.16
N PRO A 102 0.70 10.38 -12.98
CA PRO A 102 0.66 10.04 -14.40
C PRO A 102 1.88 10.52 -15.20
N SER A 103 2.38 11.72 -14.90
CA SER A 103 3.57 12.30 -15.54
C SER A 103 4.83 11.45 -15.38
N HIS A 104 4.88 10.58 -14.37
CA HIS A 104 6.03 9.72 -14.06
C HIS A 104 5.87 8.28 -14.57
N LEU A 105 4.74 7.92 -15.19
CA LEU A 105 4.45 6.55 -15.63
C LEU A 105 4.66 6.28 -17.13
N ALA A 106 5.30 7.20 -17.86
CA ALA A 106 5.66 7.07 -19.29
C ALA A 106 4.51 6.66 -20.24
N ASP A 107 3.25 6.79 -19.82
CA ASP A 107 2.07 6.47 -20.64
C ASP A 107 1.50 7.75 -21.25
N ALA A 108 1.72 7.94 -22.56
CA ALA A 108 1.26 9.12 -23.29
C ALA A 108 -0.27 9.28 -23.34
N ARG A 109 -1.04 8.26 -22.93
CA ARG A 109 -2.51 8.35 -22.80
C ARG A 109 -2.93 8.92 -21.46
N LEU A 110 -2.06 8.84 -20.45
CA LEU A 110 -2.31 9.37 -19.11
C LEU A 110 -1.67 10.76 -18.92
N PHE A 111 -0.65 11.10 -19.71
CA PHE A 111 0.01 12.40 -19.67
C PHE A 111 0.50 12.82 -21.06
N ASP A 112 0.22 14.06 -21.47
CA ASP A 112 0.67 14.59 -22.76
C ASP A 112 2.14 15.01 -22.72
N PHE A 113 3.03 14.08 -23.04
CA PHE A 113 4.45 14.35 -23.15
C PHE A 113 4.83 15.16 -24.40
N ALA A 114 4.04 15.08 -25.47
CA ALA A 114 4.36 15.73 -26.75
C ALA A 114 4.09 17.24 -26.68
N GLY A 115 3.03 17.64 -25.97
CA GLY A 115 2.68 19.03 -25.70
C GLY A 115 3.35 19.65 -24.46
N LEU A 116 4.30 18.95 -23.81
CA LEU A 116 4.96 19.44 -22.61
C LEU A 116 5.84 20.66 -22.93
N THR A 117 5.64 21.75 -22.18
CA THR A 117 6.40 23.01 -22.32
C THR A 117 6.95 23.47 -20.97
N GLN A 118 7.84 24.47 -20.99
CA GLN A 118 8.38 25.07 -19.76
C GLN A 118 7.29 25.75 -18.90
N GLN A 119 6.17 26.12 -19.49
CA GLN A 119 5.04 26.77 -18.82
C GLN A 119 4.01 25.76 -18.30
N THR A 120 4.18 24.47 -18.60
CA THR A 120 3.26 23.43 -18.13
C THR A 120 3.40 23.28 -16.62
N VAL A 121 2.31 23.53 -15.89
CA VAL A 121 2.25 23.32 -14.44
C VAL A 121 2.06 21.83 -14.18
N VAL A 122 3.00 21.21 -13.46
CA VAL A 122 2.93 19.82 -13.01
C VAL A 122 2.83 19.83 -11.48
N GLU A 123 1.78 19.24 -10.92
CA GLU A 123 1.50 19.29 -9.48
C GLU A 123 2.58 18.58 -8.63
N GLU A 124 3.12 17.48 -9.13
CA GLU A 124 4.25 16.76 -8.53
C GLU A 124 5.37 16.76 -9.57
N GLY A 125 6.28 17.74 -9.47
CA GLY A 125 7.51 17.81 -10.27
C GLY A 125 8.52 16.72 -9.89
N ASP A 126 9.80 16.89 -10.23
CA ASP A 126 10.86 15.93 -9.86
C ASP A 126 11.25 16.04 -8.37
N THR A 127 10.25 15.98 -7.49
CA THR A 127 10.39 16.02 -6.02
C THR A 127 10.59 14.62 -5.44
N ALA A 128 10.72 13.59 -6.27
CA ALA A 128 10.76 12.18 -5.84
C ALA A 128 11.89 11.86 -4.85
N PHE A 129 12.93 12.69 -4.81
CA PHE A 129 14.06 12.58 -3.89
C PHE A 129 14.31 13.86 -3.08
N ASP A 130 13.44 14.86 -3.18
CA ASP A 130 13.62 16.10 -2.43
C ASP A 130 13.29 15.87 -0.95
N PRO A 131 14.11 16.42 -0.04
CA PRO A 131 13.84 16.29 1.39
C PRO A 131 12.49 16.93 1.71
N ILE A 132 11.60 16.16 2.33
CA ILE A 132 10.31 16.64 2.84
C ILE A 132 10.59 17.77 3.82
N GLU A 133 10.10 18.97 3.53
CA GLU A 133 10.12 20.08 4.48
C GLU A 133 9.20 19.73 5.65
N LEU A 134 9.81 19.31 6.77
CA LEU A 134 9.08 19.05 7.99
C LEU A 134 8.64 20.39 8.61
N PRO A 135 7.39 20.51 9.09
CA PRO A 135 6.95 21.71 9.77
C PRO A 135 7.88 21.98 10.96
N ALA A 136 8.29 23.25 11.12
CA ALA A 136 9.16 23.67 12.21
C ALA A 136 8.59 23.19 13.55
N ALA A 137 9.40 22.46 14.31
CA ALA A 137 8.98 21.96 15.61
C ALA A 137 8.49 23.15 16.46
N PRO A 138 7.31 23.05 17.12
CA PRO A 138 6.87 24.10 18.02
C PRO A 138 7.94 24.31 19.09
N SER A 139 8.29 25.57 19.37
CA SER A 139 9.28 25.92 20.38
C SER A 139 8.96 25.19 21.68
N ALA A 140 9.90 24.41 22.19
CA ALA A 140 9.72 23.63 23.41
C ALA A 140 9.27 24.55 24.55
N GLN A 141 7.97 24.55 24.87
CA GLN A 141 7.48 25.16 26.08
C GLN A 141 7.92 24.25 27.22
N THR A 142 8.78 24.78 28.09
CA THR A 142 9.24 24.04 29.26
C THR A 142 8.05 23.89 30.20
N VAL A 143 7.38 22.73 30.17
CA VAL A 143 6.32 22.41 31.12
C VAL A 143 6.97 22.21 32.48
N ARG A 144 6.87 23.23 33.35
CA ARG A 144 7.36 23.15 34.71
C ARG A 144 6.39 22.30 35.52
N LEU A 145 6.73 21.02 35.71
CA LEU A 145 6.01 20.13 36.61
C LEU A 145 6.10 20.69 38.04
N LEU A 146 5.00 21.25 38.54
CA LEU A 146 4.87 21.62 39.94
C LEU A 146 4.84 20.34 40.76
N ARG A 147 5.86 20.14 41.62
CA ARG A 147 5.87 19.04 42.58
C ARG A 147 4.76 19.28 43.61
N PRO A 148 3.88 18.30 43.87
CA PRO A 148 2.92 18.41 44.97
C PRO A 148 3.64 18.21 46.30
N GLY A 149 3.50 19.17 47.22
CA GLY A 149 3.87 19.03 48.62
C GLY A 149 5.16 19.73 49.04
N ALA A 150 5.11 21.06 49.17
CA ALA A 150 5.95 21.78 50.13
C ALA A 150 4.99 22.45 51.12
N HIS A 151 4.79 21.80 52.26
CA HIS A 151 4.11 22.41 53.40
C HIS A 151 5.10 23.37 54.07
N PRO A 152 4.75 24.65 54.29
CA PRO A 152 5.54 25.51 55.14
C PRO A 152 5.23 25.21 56.61
N ASP A 153 6.28 25.18 57.44
CA ASP A 153 6.24 25.19 58.90
C ASP A 153 5.63 26.49 59.45
#